data_AF-A0A7S2BRV2-F1
#
_entry.id   AF-A0A7S2BRV2-F1
#
_cell.length_a   1.000
_cell.length_b   1.000
_cell.length_c   1.000
_cell.angle_alpha   90.00
_cell.angle_beta   90.00
_cell.angle_gamma   90.00
#
_symmetry.space_group_name_H-M   'P 1'
#
loop_
_entity.id
_entity.type
_entity.pdbx_description
1 polymer ?
#
loop_
_entity_poly.entity_id
_entity_poly.type
_entity_poly.pdbx_seq_one_letter_code
_entity_poly.pdbx_strand_id
1 'polypeptide(L)'
;FGKRVSDNIIQGLAEHFPILGKVASGAIVINLLISAPLQIFCIVTAFEASGESAVHTPFTGPNVVFRVVLVLLLCVIGAMLPYITEVIGIVSSVFACCNNILWPMAFHYAGRQQANISPAHPHLRAVKYAGSFIVGVIVLVF
;
A
#
# COMPACT_ATOMS: atom_id res chain seq x y z
N PHE A 1 19.70 -5.24 -24.76
CA PHE A 1 18.22 -5.19 -24.81
C PHE A 1 17.60 -4.21 -23.81
N GLY A 2 18.22 -3.08 -23.41
CA GLY A 2 17.65 -2.29 -22.30
C GLY A 2 18.09 -0.83 -22.15
N LYS A 3 18.24 -0.06 -23.24
CA LYS A 3 18.60 1.38 -23.15
C LYS A 3 17.53 2.34 -23.71
N ARG A 4 16.35 1.85 -24.08
CA ARG A 4 15.32 2.67 -24.79
C ARG A 4 13.87 2.39 -24.39
N VAL A 5 13.63 1.76 -23.25
CA VAL A 5 12.26 1.67 -22.73
C VAL A 5 12.09 2.86 -21.79
N SER A 6 11.14 3.75 -22.07
CA SER A 6 10.82 4.85 -21.17
C SER A 6 10.28 4.27 -19.86
N ASP A 7 10.81 4.73 -18.72
CA ASP A 7 10.39 4.26 -17.38
C ASP A 7 8.88 4.43 -17.16
N ASN A 8 8.26 5.36 -17.89
CA ASN A 8 6.82 5.52 -17.97
C ASN A 8 6.26 4.94 -19.29
N ILE A 9 5.58 3.79 -19.22
CA ILE A 9 4.91 3.15 -20.38
C ILE A 9 3.96 4.11 -21.09
N ILE A 10 3.34 5.04 -20.36
CA ILE A 10 2.40 6.03 -20.91
C ILE A 10 3.13 7.04 -21.79
N GLN A 11 4.37 7.37 -21.45
CA GLN A 11 5.19 8.27 -22.25
C GLN A 11 5.54 7.62 -23.59
N GLY A 12 5.96 6.34 -23.58
CA GLY A 12 6.18 5.57 -24.81
C GLY A 12 4.90 5.40 -25.64
N LEU A 13 3.74 5.22 -24.99
CA LEU A 13 2.45 5.15 -25.67
C LEU A 13 2.04 6.50 -26.27
N ALA A 14 2.33 7.61 -25.59
CA ALA A 14 2.01 8.96 -26.04
C ALA A 14 2.86 9.39 -27.25
N GLU A 15 4.10 8.91 -27.36
CA GLU A 15 4.96 9.15 -28.52
C GLU A 15 4.39 8.53 -29.81
N HIS A 16 3.78 7.34 -29.73
CA HIS A 16 3.19 6.66 -30.88
C HIS A 16 1.70 6.98 -31.08
N PHE A 17 0.94 7.20 -30.01
CA PHE A 17 -0.51 7.43 -30.02
C PHE A 17 -0.88 8.57 -29.05
N PRO A 18 -0.80 9.84 -29.48
CA PRO A 18 -0.92 11.00 -28.59
C PRO A 18 -2.31 11.14 -27.95
N ILE A 19 -3.38 10.72 -28.65
CA ILE A 19 -4.74 10.76 -28.11
C ILE A 19 -4.89 9.72 -27.00
N LEU A 20 -4.44 8.48 -27.25
CA LEU A 20 -4.52 7.39 -26.27
C LEU A 20 -3.69 7.70 -25.03
N GLY A 21 -2.49 8.28 -25.20
CA GLY A 21 -1.64 8.73 -24.10
C GLY A 21 -2.29 9.81 -23.24
N LYS A 22 -2.98 10.79 -23.84
CA LYS A 22 -3.73 11.82 -23.11
C LYS A 22 -4.91 11.24 -22.33
N VAL A 23 -5.66 10.31 -22.93
CA VAL A 23 -6.79 9.64 -22.27
C VAL A 23 -6.30 8.81 -21.09
N ALA A 24 -5.25 8.01 -21.27
CA ALA A 24 -4.67 7.21 -20.19
C ALA A 24 -4.14 8.07 -19.05
N SER A 25 -3.42 9.15 -19.35
CA SER A 25 -2.92 10.10 -18.35
C SER A 25 -4.07 10.77 -17.59
N GLY A 26 -5.11 11.20 -18.31
CA GLY A 26 -6.30 11.82 -17.70
C GLY A 26 -7.03 10.85 -16.76
N ALA A 27 -7.20 9.59 -17.16
CA ALA A 27 -7.81 8.56 -16.32
C ALA A 27 -7.02 8.34 -15.02
N ILE A 28 -5.69 8.32 -15.09
CA ILE A 28 -4.84 8.18 -13.91
C ILE A 28 -4.95 9.40 -13.00
N VAL A 29 -4.92 10.62 -13.56
CA VAL A 29 -5.08 11.84 -12.78
C VAL A 29 -6.43 11.85 -12.06
N ILE A 30 -7.52 11.49 -12.74
CA ILE A 30 -8.86 11.39 -12.12
C ILE A 30 -8.85 10.35 -11.00
N ASN A 31 -8.29 9.17 -11.25
CA ASN A 31 -8.20 8.11 -10.25
C ASN A 31 -7.40 8.56 -9.02
N LEU A 32 -6.28 9.26 -9.21
CA LEU A 32 -5.47 9.81 -8.12
C LEU A 32 -6.22 10.91 -7.35
N LEU A 33 -6.93 11.80 -8.04
CA LEU A 33 -7.73 12.86 -7.41
C LEU A 33 -8.86 12.29 -6.53
N ILE A 34 -9.41 11.13 -6.90
CA ILE A 34 -10.45 10.45 -6.10
C ILE A 34 -9.80 9.62 -4.98
N SER A 35 -8.72 8.91 -5.27
CA SER A 35 -8.10 7.96 -4.35
C SER A 35 -7.31 8.65 -3.24
N ALA A 36 -6.60 9.74 -3.52
CA ALA A 36 -5.79 10.47 -2.55
C ALA A 36 -6.59 10.98 -1.33
N PRO A 37 -7.73 11.68 -1.48
CA PRO A 37 -8.52 12.11 -0.32
C PRO A 37 -9.10 10.93 0.46
N LEU A 38 -9.49 9.84 -0.22
CA LEU A 38 -9.95 8.62 0.45
C LEU A 38 -8.84 7.98 1.30
N GLN A 39 -7.62 7.89 0.77
CA GLN A 39 -6.47 7.35 1.51
C GLN A 39 -6.12 8.22 2.72
N ILE A 40 -6.07 9.55 2.55
CA ILE A 40 -5.83 10.48 3.65
C ILE A 40 -6.94 10.33 4.70
N PHE A 41 -8.20 10.23 4.28
CA PHE A 41 -9.33 10.02 5.18
C PHE A 41 -9.18 8.71 5.98
N CYS A 42 -8.78 7.61 5.34
CA CYS A 42 -8.54 6.34 6.01
C CYS A 42 -7.39 6.43 7.02
N ILE A 43 -6.27 7.06 6.66
CA ILE A 43 -5.12 7.25 7.56
C ILE A 43 -5.52 8.08 8.78
N VAL A 44 -6.22 9.20 8.54
CA VAL A 44 -6.69 10.08 9.61
C VAL A 44 -7.67 9.35 10.51
N THR A 45 -8.65 8.62 9.95
CA THR A 45 -9.64 7.88 10.75
C THR A 45 -8.98 6.80 11.61
N ALA A 46 -7.99 6.08 11.06
CA ALA A 46 -7.24 5.07 11.81
C ALA A 46 -6.42 5.69 12.93
N PHE A 47 -5.79 6.84 12.67
CA PHE A 47 -5.08 7.60 13.69
C PHE A 47 -6.04 8.13 14.77
N GLU A 48 -7.18 8.72 14.40
CA GLU A 48 -8.21 9.19 15.34
C GLU A 48 -8.77 8.06 16.21
N ALA A 49 -8.91 6.85 15.66
CA ALA A 49 -9.34 5.67 16.42
C ALA A 49 -8.28 5.12 17.39
N SER A 50 -7.01 5.53 17.26
CA SER A 50 -5.89 4.97 18.04
C SER A 50 -5.70 5.57 19.44
N GLY A 51 -6.39 6.66 19.77
CA GLY A 51 -6.23 7.32 21.07
C GLY A 51 -7.29 8.38 21.37
N GLU A 52 -7.26 8.93 22.58
CA GLU A 52 -8.28 9.86 23.08
C GLU A 52 -7.77 11.30 23.23
N SER A 53 -6.49 11.56 22.98
CA SER A 53 -5.90 12.90 23.10
C SER A 53 -6.49 13.90 22.10
N ALA A 54 -6.33 15.20 22.37
CA ALA A 54 -6.83 16.27 21.48
C ALA A 54 -6.37 16.14 20.02
N VAL A 55 -5.19 15.56 19.75
CA VAL A 55 -4.69 15.33 18.38
C VAL A 55 -5.50 14.25 17.64
N HIS A 56 -6.09 13.29 18.37
CA HIS A 56 -6.95 12.23 17.86
C HIS A 56 -8.43 12.63 17.77
N THR A 57 -8.84 13.70 18.48
CA THR A 57 -10.22 14.20 18.41
C THR A 57 -10.43 15.03 17.13
N PRO A 58 -11.44 14.72 16.31
CA PRO A 58 -11.69 15.47 15.07
C PRO A 58 -12.08 16.93 15.36
N PHE A 59 -11.76 17.81 14.42
CA PHE A 59 -12.06 19.26 14.47
C PHE A 59 -11.39 20.07 15.59
N THR A 60 -10.47 19.50 16.36
CA THR A 60 -9.63 20.28 17.28
C THR A 60 -8.52 20.99 16.51
N GLY A 61 -8.00 22.10 17.05
CA GLY A 61 -6.86 22.81 16.49
C GLY A 61 -5.65 21.88 16.22
N PRO A 62 -5.21 21.05 17.19
CA PRO A 62 -4.11 20.12 16.98
C PRO A 62 -4.37 19.08 15.87
N ASN A 63 -5.59 18.55 15.74
CA ASN A 63 -5.94 17.61 14.68
C ASN A 63 -5.90 18.26 13.28
N VAL A 64 -6.39 19.50 13.16
CA VAL A 64 -6.30 20.26 11.90
C VAL A 64 -4.84 20.51 11.50
N VAL A 65 -4.00 20.92 12.46
CA VAL A 65 -2.56 21.11 12.21
C VAL A 65 -1.91 19.80 11.77
N PHE A 66 -2.21 18.68 12.43
CA PHE A 66 -1.72 17.37 12.03
C PHE A 66 -2.11 17.01 10.59
N ARG A 67 -3.37 17.21 10.20
CA ARG A 67 -3.85 16.95 8.83
C ARG A 67 -3.10 17.81 7.80
N VAL A 68 -2.90 19.11 8.09
CA VAL A 68 -2.15 20.02 7.20
C VAL A 68 -0.70 19.57 7.06
N VAL A 69 -0.03 19.24 8.18
CA VAL A 69 1.35 18.74 8.18
C VAL A 69 1.47 17.45 7.38
N LEU A 70 0.52 16.52 7.54
CA LEU A 70 0.48 15.27 6.79
C LEU A 70 0.40 15.52 5.27
N VAL A 71 -0.48 16.42 4.82
CA VAL A 71 -0.61 16.79 3.40
C VAL A 71 0.68 17.43 2.88
N LEU A 72 1.26 18.37 3.63
CA LEU A 72 2.52 19.03 3.25
C LEU A 72 3.65 18.01 3.13
N LEU A 73 3.75 17.07 4.06
CA LEU A 73 4.75 16.00 4.03
C LEU A 73 4.56 15.10 2.82
N LEU A 74 3.33 14.72 2.48
CA LEU A 74 3.03 13.96 1.27
C LEU A 74 3.40 14.73 -0.01
N CYS A 75 3.14 16.05 -0.06
CA CYS A 75 3.55 16.90 -1.18
C CYS A 75 5.08 16.98 -1.32
N VAL A 76 5.80 17.14 -0.20
CA VAL A 76 7.28 17.18 -0.19
C VAL A 76 7.86 15.84 -0.64
N ILE A 77 7.35 14.73 -0.11
CA ILE A 77 7.77 13.39 -0.52
C ILE A 77 7.53 13.19 -2.02
N GLY A 78 6.34 13.59 -2.53
CA GLY A 78 6.02 13.52 -3.95
C GLY A 78 6.94 14.37 -4.83
N ALA A 79 7.36 15.54 -4.35
CA ALA A 79 8.31 16.41 -5.07
C ALA A 79 9.76 15.88 -5.05
N MET A 80 10.13 15.15 -4.00
CA MET A 80 11.50 14.65 -3.80
C MET A 80 11.74 13.24 -4.38
N LEU A 81 10.71 12.56 -4.90
CA LEU A 81 10.80 11.19 -5.42
C LEU A 81 10.88 11.15 -6.95
N PRO A 82 12.09 11.17 -7.55
CA PRO A 82 12.25 11.08 -9.01
C PRO A 82 11.98 9.69 -9.62
N TYR A 83 11.57 8.68 -8.84
CA TYR A 83 11.40 7.28 -9.27
C TYR A 83 10.08 6.68 -8.78
N ILE A 84 8.96 7.32 -9.14
CA ILE A 84 7.61 6.95 -8.66
C ILE A 84 7.27 5.51 -9.03
N THR A 85 7.67 5.05 -10.21
CA THR A 85 7.39 3.71 -10.73
C THR A 85 8.02 2.60 -9.88
N GLU A 86 9.27 2.76 -9.51
CA GLU A 86 10.05 1.84 -8.70
C GLU A 86 9.52 1.82 -7.27
N VAL A 87 9.17 2.99 -6.72
CA VAL A 87 8.57 3.08 -5.39
C VAL A 87 7.19 2.44 -5.36
N ILE A 88 6.35 2.64 -6.38
CA ILE A 88 5.06 1.95 -6.47
C ILE A 88 5.26 0.43 -6.55
N GLY A 89 6.26 -0.03 -7.31
CA GLY A 89 6.61 -1.45 -7.40
C GLY A 89 6.94 -2.06 -6.03
N ILE A 90 7.84 -1.40 -5.28
CA ILE A 90 8.25 -1.84 -3.94
C ILE A 90 7.08 -1.79 -2.95
N VAL A 91 6.33 -0.70 -2.94
CA VAL A 91 5.19 -0.53 -2.03
C VAL A 91 4.11 -1.58 -2.35
N SER A 92 3.80 -1.80 -3.62
CA SER A 92 2.83 -2.81 -4.06
C SER A 92 3.26 -4.22 -3.69
N SER A 93 4.53 -4.61 -3.86
CA SER A 93 5.01 -5.95 -3.50
C SER A 93 4.91 -6.19 -1.98
N VAL A 94 5.28 -5.20 -1.17
CA VAL A 94 5.14 -5.25 0.29
C VAL A 94 3.66 -5.40 0.68
N PHE A 95 2.78 -4.53 0.19
CA PHE A 95 1.35 -4.60 0.53
C PHE A 95 0.69 -5.87 0.01
N ALA A 96 1.05 -6.35 -1.18
CA ALA A 96 0.53 -7.60 -1.72
C ALA A 96 0.92 -8.80 -0.87
N CYS A 97 2.19 -8.89 -0.44
CA CYS A 97 2.66 -9.96 0.44
C CYS A 97 2.01 -9.88 1.82
N CYS A 98 1.94 -8.68 2.39
CA CYS A 98 1.30 -8.41 3.67
C CYS A 98 -0.19 -8.80 3.62
N ASN A 99 -0.97 -8.22 2.72
CA ASN A 99 -2.41 -8.39 2.68
C ASN A 99 -2.87 -9.77 2.20
N ASN A 100 -2.15 -10.42 1.27
CA ASN A 100 -2.61 -11.69 0.69
C ASN A 100 -2.02 -12.92 1.37
N ILE A 101 -0.85 -12.79 2.03
CA ILE A 101 -0.13 -13.95 2.58
C ILE A 101 0.00 -13.82 4.09
N LEU A 102 0.66 -12.76 4.57
CA LEU A 102 1.03 -12.65 5.99
C LEU A 102 -0.18 -12.42 6.91
N TRP A 103 -1.05 -11.46 6.60
CA TRP A 103 -2.21 -11.12 7.43
C TRP A 103 -3.24 -12.26 7.50
N PRO A 104 -3.65 -12.88 6.37
CA PRO A 104 -4.55 -14.03 6.42
C PRO A 104 -3.99 -15.19 7.24
N MET A 105 -2.69 -15.46 7.13
CA MET A 105 -2.05 -16.49 7.96
C MET A 105 -2.03 -16.13 9.45
N ALA A 106 -1.70 -14.89 9.78
CA ALA A 106 -1.70 -14.39 11.15
C ALA A 106 -3.10 -14.47 11.78
N PHE A 107 -4.14 -14.02 11.06
CA PHE A 107 -5.52 -14.10 11.52
C PHE A 107 -6.01 -15.54 11.64
N HIS A 108 -5.68 -16.42 10.69
CA HIS A 108 -6.03 -17.84 10.78
C HIS A 108 -5.32 -18.52 11.96
N TYR A 109 -4.07 -18.16 12.26
CA TYR A 109 -3.36 -18.68 13.43
C TYR A 109 -4.00 -18.17 14.74
N ALA A 110 -4.21 -16.87 14.85
CA ALA A 110 -4.80 -16.22 16.04
C ALA A 110 -6.22 -16.72 16.31
N GLY A 111 -7.07 -16.80 15.29
CA GLY A 111 -8.44 -17.31 15.42
C GLY A 111 -8.50 -18.77 15.90
N ARG A 112 -7.55 -19.61 15.50
CA ARG A 112 -7.49 -21.00 15.99
C ARG A 112 -6.94 -21.13 17.40
N GLN A 113 -6.02 -20.26 17.81
CA GLN A 113 -5.60 -20.18 19.21
C GLN A 113 -6.80 -19.81 20.10
N GLN A 114 -7.58 -18.80 19.70
CA GLN A 114 -8.79 -18.40 20.43
C GLN A 114 -9.84 -19.52 20.49
N ALA A 115 -9.99 -20.29 19.41
CA ALA A 115 -10.92 -21.42 19.37
C ALA A 115 -10.44 -22.70 20.10
N ASN A 116 -9.24 -22.70 20.69
CA ASN A 116 -8.63 -23.88 21.35
C ASN A 116 -8.63 -25.16 20.49
N ILE A 117 -8.55 -25.02 19.16
CA ILE A 117 -8.58 -26.17 18.25
C ILE A 117 -7.17 -26.76 18.15
N SER A 118 -6.95 -27.90 18.80
CA SER A 118 -5.71 -28.67 18.66
C SER A 118 -5.54 -29.20 17.22
N PRO A 119 -4.39 -28.99 16.59
CA PRO A 119 -4.15 -29.46 15.22
C PRO A 119 -3.99 -30.97 15.20
N ALA A 120 -4.67 -31.64 14.26
CA ALA A 120 -4.51 -33.08 14.03
C ALA A 120 -3.06 -33.46 13.64
N HIS A 121 -2.36 -32.58 12.93
CA HIS A 121 -0.97 -32.79 12.52
C HIS A 121 -0.12 -31.52 12.72
N PRO A 122 0.66 -31.42 13.83
CA PRO A 122 1.41 -30.21 14.15
C PRO A 122 2.60 -29.97 13.20
N HIS A 123 3.29 -31.03 12.77
CA HIS A 123 4.47 -30.90 11.90
C HIS A 123 4.13 -30.46 10.47
N LEU A 124 3.09 -31.06 9.86
CA LEU A 124 2.62 -30.65 8.54
C LEU A 124 2.16 -29.18 8.53
N ARG A 125 1.60 -28.72 9.65
CA ARG A 125 1.18 -27.34 9.84
C ARG A 125 2.36 -26.37 9.88
N ALA A 126 3.42 -26.71 10.63
CA ALA A 126 4.64 -25.91 10.66
C ALA A 126 5.25 -25.78 9.26
N VAL A 127 5.30 -26.89 8.51
CA VAL A 127 5.79 -26.90 7.12
C VAL A 127 4.93 -26.01 6.21
N LYS A 128 3.60 -26.05 6.34
CA LYS A 128 2.70 -25.19 5.56
C LYS A 128 2.97 -23.69 5.83
N TYR A 129 3.07 -23.29 7.10
CA TYR A 129 3.32 -21.89 7.44
C TYR A 129 4.72 -21.42 7.04
N ALA A 130 5.74 -22.26 7.27
CA ALA A 130 7.10 -21.96 6.84
C ALA A 130 7.18 -21.82 5.31
N GLY A 131 6.54 -22.74 4.56
CA GLY A 131 6.47 -22.69 3.11
C GLY A 131 5.77 -21.43 2.60
N SER A 132 4.58 -21.10 3.14
CA SER A 132 3.86 -19.88 2.77
C SER A 132 4.61 -18.60 3.14
N PHE A 133 5.35 -18.59 4.26
CA PHE A 133 6.20 -17.47 4.64
C PHE A 133 7.37 -17.29 3.68
N ILE A 134 8.07 -18.39 3.33
CA ILE A 134 9.16 -18.37 2.35
C ILE A 134 8.66 -17.89 0.99
N VAL A 135 7.51 -18.39 0.53
CA VAL A 135 6.87 -17.91 -0.72
C VAL A 135 6.55 -16.42 -0.62
N GLY A 136 6.01 -15.95 0.50
CA GLY A 136 5.74 -14.53 0.71
C GLY A 136 7.01 -13.66 0.69
N VAL A 137 8.10 -14.12 1.30
CA VAL A 137 9.39 -13.42 1.27
C VAL A 137 9.98 -13.39 -0.14
N ILE A 138 9.90 -14.51 -0.87
CA ILE A 138 10.37 -14.58 -2.26
C ILE A 138 9.57 -13.60 -3.13
N VAL A 139 8.24 -13.59 -3.02
CA VAL A 139 7.38 -12.67 -3.78
C VAL A 139 7.57 -11.20 -3.37
N LEU A 140 8.08 -10.93 -2.16
CA LEU A 140 8.38 -9.56 -1.73
C LEU A 140 9.68 -9.02 -2.38
N VAL A 141 10.62 -9.92 -2.69
CA VAL A 141 11.93 -9.60 -3.27
C VAL A 141 11.87 -9.50 -4.81
N PHE A 142 10.94 -10.19 -5.45
CA PHE A 142 10.74 -10.21 -6.91
C PHE A 142 9.61 -9.28 -7.36
#